data_AF-A0A661FHY6-F1
#
_entry.id   AF-A0A661FHY6-F1
#
_cell.length_a   1.000
_cell.length_b   1.000
_cell.length_c   1.000
_cell.angle_alpha   90.00
_cell.angle_beta   90.00
_cell.angle_gamma   90.00
#
_symmetry.space_group_name_H-M   'P 1'
#
loop_
_entity.id
_entity.type
_entity.pdbx_description
1 polymer ?
#
loop_
_entity_poly.entity_id
_entity_poly.type
_entity_poly.pdbx_seq_one_letter_code
_entity_poly.pdbx_strand_id
1 'polypeptide(L)'
;MLKPGMLVFLEGDLGAGKTTLVRGILRASGHKGAVKSPTYTIVEEYSLGETPLYHFDLYRLADPEELEWMGLADYLRKEAVCLVEWPQKGKGFLPSPDITLTFGKKGNGRELSMEVGKAT
;
A
#
# COMPACT_ATOMS: atom_id res chain seq x y z
N MET A 1 5.17 3.11 14.34
CA MET A 1 3.69 3.22 14.30
C MET A 1 3.34 4.01 13.05
N LEU A 2 2.37 3.55 12.25
CA LEU A 2 1.92 4.30 11.08
C LEU A 2 1.35 5.65 11.53
N LYS A 3 1.63 6.69 10.76
CA LYS A 3 1.17 8.04 11.02
C LYS A 3 0.30 8.51 9.85
N PRO A 4 -0.74 9.30 10.11
CA PRO A 4 -1.45 10.02 9.05
C PRO A 4 -0.48 10.72 8.09
N GLY A 5 -0.81 10.67 6.80
CA GLY A 5 -0.03 11.25 5.71
C GLY A 5 1.04 10.32 5.14
N MET A 6 1.23 9.12 5.70
CA MET A 6 2.23 8.18 5.21
C MET A 6 1.79 7.46 3.93
N LEU A 7 2.64 7.50 2.92
CA LEU A 7 2.58 6.67 1.72
C LEU A 7 3.63 5.57 1.77
N VAL A 8 3.19 4.31 1.77
CA VAL A 8 4.05 3.13 1.86
C VAL A 8 3.89 2.27 0.62
N PHE A 9 5.02 1.99 -0.03
CA PHE A 9 5.10 1.11 -1.18
C PHE A 9 5.45 -0.32 -0.75
N LEU A 10 4.76 -1.29 -1.34
CA LEU A 10 4.94 -2.72 -1.09
C LEU A 10 5.33 -3.39 -2.41
N GLU A 11 6.59 -3.78 -2.52
CA GLU A 11 7.17 -4.36 -3.73
C GLU A 11 7.54 -5.83 -3.54
N GLY A 12 7.60 -6.58 -4.64
CA GLY A 12 8.00 -7.98 -4.65
C GLY A 12 7.01 -8.85 -5.44
N ASP A 13 7.39 -10.10 -5.65
CA ASP A 13 6.68 -11.01 -6.54
C ASP A 13 5.25 -11.36 -6.08
N LEU A 14 4.49 -11.97 -6.99
CA LEU A 14 3.21 -12.59 -6.65
C LEU A 14 3.43 -13.65 -5.58
N GLY A 15 2.62 -13.60 -4.51
CA GLY A 15 2.77 -14.52 -3.37
C GLY A 15 3.95 -14.22 -2.44
N ALA A 16 4.63 -13.07 -2.60
CA ALA A 16 5.73 -12.67 -1.71
C ALA A 16 5.29 -12.36 -0.27
N GLY A 17 4.01 -12.01 -0.07
CA GLY A 17 3.43 -11.77 1.27
C GLY A 17 2.97 -10.33 1.51
N LYS A 18 2.97 -9.47 0.49
CA LYS A 18 2.52 -8.07 0.55
C LYS A 18 1.16 -7.89 1.23
N THR A 19 0.10 -8.50 0.70
CA THR A 19 -1.23 -8.47 1.34
C THR A 19 -1.21 -9.03 2.76
N THR A 20 -0.40 -10.05 3.04
CA THR A 20 -0.27 -10.61 4.39
C THR A 20 0.28 -9.59 5.39
N LEU A 21 1.27 -8.78 4.99
CA LEU A 21 1.74 -7.68 5.81
C LEU A 21 0.65 -6.62 6.02
N VAL A 22 -0.10 -6.26 4.98
CA VAL A 22 -1.24 -5.32 5.09
C VAL A 22 -2.26 -5.82 6.11
N ARG A 23 -2.64 -7.11 6.10
CA ARG A 23 -3.55 -7.66 7.13
C ARG A 23 -2.96 -7.57 8.53
N GLY A 24 -1.66 -7.85 8.66
CA GLY A 24 -0.97 -7.76 9.95
C GLY A 24 -1.00 -6.33 10.51
N ILE A 25 -0.70 -5.35 9.67
CA ILE A 25 -0.78 -3.92 9.98
C ILE A 25 -2.19 -3.53 10.41
N LEU A 26 -3.21 -3.84 9.59
CA LEU A 26 -4.60 -3.50 9.89
C LEU A 26 -5.08 -4.10 11.21
N ARG A 27 -4.76 -5.38 11.46
CA ARG A 27 -5.08 -6.05 12.73
C ARG A 27 -4.38 -5.41 13.91
N ALA A 28 -3.09 -5.09 13.78
CA ALA A 28 -2.33 -4.41 14.83
C ALA A 28 -2.88 -3.01 15.13
N SER A 29 -3.48 -2.35 14.14
CA SER A 29 -4.18 -1.07 14.26
C SER A 29 -5.64 -1.20 14.71
N GLY A 30 -6.11 -2.39 15.09
CA GLY A 30 -7.44 -2.61 15.68
C GLY A 30 -8.55 -2.98 14.71
N HIS A 31 -8.27 -3.14 13.41
CA HIS A 31 -9.26 -3.62 12.45
C HIS A 31 -9.62 -5.10 12.73
N LYS A 32 -10.91 -5.39 12.86
CA LYS A 32 -11.44 -6.73 13.20
C LYS A 32 -12.10 -7.45 12.01
N GLY A 33 -12.25 -6.78 10.88
CA GLY A 33 -12.89 -7.33 9.69
C GLY A 33 -11.97 -8.21 8.84
N ALA A 34 -12.54 -8.71 7.75
CA ALA A 34 -11.76 -9.42 6.74
C ALA A 34 -10.92 -8.42 5.93
N VAL A 35 -9.63 -8.72 5.77
CA VAL A 35 -8.73 -7.95 4.90
C VAL A 35 -8.41 -8.80 3.68
N LYS A 36 -8.86 -8.36 2.51
CA LYS A 36 -8.62 -9.02 1.22
C LYS A 36 -7.76 -8.11 0.34
N SER A 37 -7.09 -8.71 -0.65
CA SER A 37 -6.41 -7.91 -1.68
C SER A 37 -7.47 -7.25 -2.57
N PRO A 38 -7.46 -5.92 -2.76
CA PRO A 38 -8.37 -5.21 -3.66
C PRO A 38 -7.95 -5.39 -5.12
N THR A 39 -7.50 -6.58 -5.52
CA THR A 39 -6.94 -6.81 -6.87
C THR A 39 -7.93 -6.48 -8.00
N TYR A 40 -9.24 -6.54 -7.75
CA TYR A 40 -10.29 -6.19 -8.73
C TYR A 40 -10.90 -4.80 -8.51
N THR A 41 -10.93 -4.31 -7.28
CA THR A 41 -11.46 -2.98 -6.94
C THR A 41 -10.39 -1.89 -7.00
N ILE A 42 -9.12 -2.27 -7.15
CA ILE A 42 -7.88 -1.47 -7.13
C ILE A 42 -7.60 -0.87 -5.74
N VAL A 43 -8.62 -0.37 -5.05
CA VAL A 43 -8.53 0.23 -3.72
C VAL A 43 -9.59 -0.36 -2.77
N GLU A 44 -9.24 -0.47 -1.49
CA GLU A 44 -10.16 -0.73 -0.38
C GLU A 44 -9.88 0.26 0.76
N GLU A 45 -10.94 0.81 1.35
CA GLU A 45 -10.85 1.70 2.52
C GLU A 45 -11.08 0.93 3.82
N TYR A 46 -10.24 1.22 4.82
CA TYR A 46 -10.37 0.71 6.17
C TYR A 46 -10.35 1.87 7.16
N SER A 47 -11.38 1.97 8.00
CA SER A 47 -11.42 2.97 9.08
C SER A 47 -10.63 2.47 10.30
N LEU A 48 -9.55 3.16 10.67
CA LEU A 48 -8.74 2.89 11.86
C LEU A 48 -8.94 4.02 12.89
N GLY A 49 -10.13 4.07 13.49
CA GLY A 49 -10.54 5.21 14.31
C GLY A 49 -10.74 6.46 13.45
N GLU A 50 -10.01 7.53 13.76
CA GLU A 50 -10.04 8.79 12.99
C GLU A 50 -9.14 8.78 11.75
N THR A 51 -8.25 7.78 11.62
CA THR A 51 -7.31 7.69 10.50
C THR A 51 -7.83 6.70 9.45
N PRO A 52 -8.24 7.16 8.26
CA PRO A 52 -8.53 6.26 7.15
C PRO A 52 -7.24 5.62 6.64
N LEU A 53 -7.30 4.32 6.32
CA LEU A 53 -6.24 3.60 5.63
C LEU A 53 -6.77 3.12 4.28
N TYR A 54 -6.08 3.50 3.21
CA TYR A 54 -6.34 3.02 1.86
C TYR A 54 -5.33 1.96 1.47
N HIS A 55 -5.83 0.78 1.12
CA HIS A 55 -5.03 -0.31 0.57
C HIS A 55 -5.22 -0.31 -0.94
N PHE A 56 -4.16 -0.05 -1.69
CA PHE A 56 -4.14 -0.17 -3.13
C PHE A 56 -3.45 -1.47 -3.55
N ASP A 57 -4.01 -2.16 -4.55
CA ASP A 57 -3.38 -3.27 -5.25
C ASP A 57 -3.43 -3.02 -6.76
N LEU A 58 -2.32 -2.52 -7.28
CA LEU A 58 -2.23 -2.06 -8.67
C LEU A 58 -1.87 -3.20 -9.63
N TYR A 59 -1.84 -4.46 -9.19
CA TYR A 59 -1.42 -5.59 -10.02
C TYR A 59 -2.18 -5.68 -11.36
N ARG A 60 -3.48 -5.36 -11.34
CA ARG A 60 -4.37 -5.38 -12.51
C ARG A 60 -4.61 -4.02 -13.15
N LEU A 61 -3.98 -2.96 -12.66
CA LEU A 61 -4.07 -1.64 -13.28
C LEU A 61 -3.51 -1.75 -14.71
N ALA A 62 -4.34 -1.45 -15.71
CA ALA A 62 -3.97 -1.58 -17.11
C ALA A 62 -3.20 -0.34 -17.57
N ASP A 63 -3.72 0.84 -17.24
CA ASP A 63 -3.09 2.13 -17.50
C ASP A 63 -2.86 2.91 -16.19
N PRO A 64 -1.62 3.38 -15.89
CA PRO A 64 -1.37 4.27 -14.77
C PRO A 64 -2.29 5.51 -14.71
N GLU A 65 -2.78 6.02 -15.85
CA GLU A 65 -3.66 7.20 -15.91
C GLU A 65 -5.02 6.96 -15.25
N GLU A 66 -5.47 5.71 -15.16
CA GLU A 66 -6.71 5.37 -14.44
C GLU A 66 -6.70 5.86 -12.98
N LEU A 67 -5.51 5.98 -12.36
CA LEU A 67 -5.38 6.54 -11.01
C LEU A 67 -5.82 8.00 -10.92
N GLU A 68 -5.54 8.80 -11.94
CA GLU A 68 -5.98 10.20 -11.98
C GLU A 68 -7.51 10.27 -12.09
N TRP A 69 -8.11 9.43 -12.94
CA TRP A 69 -9.57 9.39 -13.14
C TRP A 69 -10.31 8.86 -11.90
N MET A 70 -9.67 7.96 -11.15
CA MET A 70 -10.17 7.48 -9.86
C MET A 70 -10.08 8.52 -8.74
N GLY A 71 -9.45 9.68 -8.98
CA GLY A 71 -9.26 10.72 -7.97
C GLY A 71 -8.17 10.38 -6.96
N LEU A 72 -7.03 9.83 -7.38
CA LEU A 72 -5.90 9.45 -6.51
C LEU A 72 -5.55 10.52 -5.45
N ALA A 73 -5.65 11.80 -5.82
CA ALA A 73 -5.37 12.93 -4.94
C ALA A 73 -6.24 12.95 -3.66
N ASP A 74 -7.49 12.49 -3.73
CA ASP A 74 -8.42 12.47 -2.59
C ASP A 74 -8.01 11.42 -1.54
N TYR A 75 -7.33 10.36 -1.98
CA TYR A 75 -6.83 9.30 -1.11
C TYR A 75 -5.51 9.68 -0.42
N LEU A 76 -4.65 10.43 -1.11
CA LEU A 76 -3.31 10.82 -0.64
C LEU A 76 -3.33 12.04 0.32
N ARG A 77 -4.43 12.24 1.03
CA ARG A 77 -4.61 13.32 2.02
C ARG A 77 -3.73 13.13 3.26
N LYS A 78 -3.42 14.24 3.94
CA LYS A 78 -2.53 14.25 5.12
C LYS A 78 -3.06 13.47 6.32
N GLU A 79 -4.37 13.21 6.34
CA GLU A 79 -5.05 12.48 7.41
C GLU A 79 -5.05 10.96 7.16
N ALA A 80 -4.72 10.52 5.94
CA ALA A 80 -4.83 9.12 5.53
C ALA A 80 -3.49 8.40 5.51
N VAL A 81 -3.52 7.08 5.66
CA VAL A 81 -2.39 6.21 5.37
C VAL A 81 -2.67 5.45 4.09
N CYS A 82 -1.70 5.41 3.17
CA CYS A 82 -1.81 4.67 1.93
C CYS A 82 -0.79 3.53 1.89
N LEU A 83 -1.26 2.30 1.69
CA LEU A 83 -0.44 1.12 1.46
C LEU A 83 -0.64 0.68 0.01
N VAL A 84 0.41 0.75 -0.82
CA VAL A 84 0.31 0.49 -2.26
C VAL A 84 1.10 -0.75 -2.64
N GLU A 85 0.41 -1.84 -2.98
CA GLU A 85 1.01 -3.00 -3.62
C GLU A 85 1.23 -2.74 -5.12
N TRP A 86 2.37 -3.20 -5.63
CA TRP A 86 2.76 -3.04 -7.04
C TRP A 86 2.85 -1.57 -7.51
N PRO A 87 3.51 -0.67 -6.76
CA PRO A 87 3.58 0.76 -7.06
C PRO A 87 4.14 1.08 -8.46
N GLN A 88 4.99 0.21 -9.02
CA GLN A 88 5.53 0.34 -10.37
C GLN A 88 4.44 0.42 -11.46
N LYS A 89 3.23 -0.09 -11.17
CA LYS A 89 2.08 -0.02 -12.08
C LYS A 89 1.43 1.37 -12.10
N GLY A 90 1.63 2.19 -11.08
CA GLY A 90 1.16 3.58 -11.01
C GLY A 90 2.26 4.62 -11.32
N LYS A 91 3.35 4.21 -11.98
CA LYS A 91 4.51 5.08 -12.23
C LYS A 91 4.08 6.32 -13.03
N GLY A 92 4.49 7.49 -12.54
CA GLY A 92 4.15 8.80 -13.14
C GLY A 92 2.96 9.49 -12.48
N PHE A 93 2.11 8.74 -11.76
CA PHE A 93 0.92 9.25 -11.07
C PHE A 93 1.04 9.16 -9.55
N LEU A 94 1.78 8.17 -9.04
CA LEU A 94 2.10 8.09 -7.62
C LEU A 94 3.25 9.06 -7.26
N PRO A 95 3.15 9.80 -6.15
CA PRO A 95 4.27 10.57 -5.63
C PRO A 95 5.33 9.65 -5.01
N SER A 96 6.46 10.24 -4.62
CA SER A 96 7.51 9.52 -3.88
C SER A 96 6.95 8.95 -2.57
N PRO A 97 7.24 7.69 -2.22
CA PRO A 97 6.79 7.10 -0.97
C PRO A 97 7.64 7.60 0.21
N ASP A 98 7.06 7.59 1.40
CA ASP A 98 7.82 7.76 2.66
C ASP A 98 8.62 6.51 2.98
N ILE A 99 8.10 5.34 2.64
CA ILE A 99 8.76 4.05 2.88
C ILE A 99 8.50 3.11 1.70
N THR A 100 9.56 2.45 1.22
CA THR A 100 9.45 1.31 0.31
C THR A 100 9.82 0.03 1.07
N LEU A 101 8.93 -0.94 1.03
CA LEU A 101 9.10 -2.27 1.61
C LEU A 101 9.21 -3.30 0.48
N THR A 102 10.38 -3.89 0.30
CA THR A 102 10.64 -4.86 -0.76
C THR A 102 10.72 -6.27 -0.19
N PHE A 103 9.84 -7.14 -0.69
CA PHE A 103 9.75 -8.54 -0.27
C PHE A 103 10.62 -9.42 -1.18
N GLY A 104 11.54 -10.15 -0.57
CA GLY A 104 12.41 -11.13 -1.20
C GLY A 104 12.28 -12.54 -0.62
N LYS A 105 13.00 -13.48 -1.23
CA LYS A 105 13.15 -14.85 -0.71
C LYS A 105 14.53 -15.00 -0.08
N LYS A 106 14.61 -15.69 1.05
CA LYS A 106 15.88 -16.03 1.72
C LYS A 106 15.85 -17.47 2.20
N GLY A 107 16.49 -18.35 1.44
CA GLY A 107 16.37 -19.80 1.63
C GLY A 107 14.90 -20.23 1.61
N ASN A 108 14.46 -20.91 2.68
CA ASN A 108 13.07 -21.33 2.85
C ASN A 108 12.15 -20.24 3.44
N GLY A 109 12.69 -19.07 3.77
CA GLY A 109 11.97 -17.96 4.40
C GLY A 109 11.61 -16.82 3.45
N ARG A 110 11.29 -15.67 4.05
CA ARG A 110 11.11 -14.38 3.38
C ARG A 110 12.09 -13.38 3.95
N GLU A 111 12.55 -12.47 3.11
CA GLU A 111 13.31 -11.30 3.53
C GLU A 111 12.47 -10.07 3.22
N LEU A 112 12.51 -9.08 4.11
CA LEU A 112 11.87 -7.79 3.91
C LEU A 112 12.93 -6.72 4.11
N SER A 113 13.23 -5.97 3.06
CA SER A 113 14.06 -4.77 3.15
C SER A 113 13.19 -3.53 3.20
N MET A 114 13.65 -2.51 3.93
CA MET A 114 12.96 -1.24 4.07
C MET A 114 13.90 -0.13 3.64
N GLU A 115 13.43 0.72 2.72
CA GLU A 115 14.06 1.97 2.34
C GLU A 115 13.18 3.13 2.79
N VAL A 116 13.78 4.14 3.39
CA VAL A 116 13.08 5.35 3.83
C VAL A 116 13.24 6.40 2.74
N GLY A 117 12.12 6.92 2.26
CA GLY A 117 12.07 8.01 1.31
C GLY A 117 12.75 9.26 1.88
N LYS A 118 13.33 10.07 0.99
CA LYS A 118 13.90 11.35 1.40
C LYS A 118 12.76 12.30 1.71
N ALA A 119 12.72 12.84 2.93
CA ALA A 119 11.86 13.97 3.25
C ALA A 119 12.20 15.12 2.28
N THR A 120 11.23 15.48 1.43
CA THR A 120 11.28 16.69 0.61
C THR A 120 10.97 17.92 1.43
#